data_AF-A0A0N9ZK42-F1
#
_entry.id   AF-A0A0N9ZK42-F1
#
_cell.length_a   1.000
_cell.length_b   1.000
_cell.length_c   1.000
_cell.angle_alpha   90.00
_cell.angle_beta   90.00
_cell.angle_gamma   90.00
#
_symmetry.space_group_name_H-M   'P 1'
#
loop_
_entity.id
_entity.type
_entity.pdbx_description
1 polymer ?
#
loop_
_entity_poly.entity_id
_entity_poly.type
_entity_poly.pdbx_seq_one_letter_code
_entity_poly.pdbx_strand_id
1 'polypeptide(L)'
;MNVTIKNIQNVLRNIVDATSAETAWQHLLEAIQERGFPLAMYAFTRFRTANGMGDEGDHLVMSNYPTAFIKGFVLDQERYKVAPMAKWALENNGVRSWRLISENYHTFDDVQKEVVAFNLQHGMMAGLTLGFRPSRSHEKAGMGFALAPFDDDQDKADALWEAHGDDLSMISEVAICALCHCPFPAEC
;
A
#
# COMPACT_ATOMS: atom_id res chain seq x y z
N MET A 1 24.95 5.07 -0.89
CA MET A 1 24.48 6.34 -0.28
C MET A 1 23.99 6.01 1.11
N ASN A 2 24.50 6.66 2.16
CA ASN A 2 23.96 6.50 3.51
C ASN A 2 22.64 7.26 3.56
N VAL A 3 21.54 6.53 3.48
CA VAL A 3 20.21 7.08 3.70
C VAL A 3 20.12 7.47 5.18
N THR A 4 19.92 8.76 5.45
CA THR A 4 19.75 9.24 6.81
C THR A 4 18.30 9.04 7.20
N ILE A 5 18.03 8.12 8.12
CA ILE A 5 16.67 7.88 8.63
C ILE A 5 16.25 9.12 9.44
N LYS A 6 15.22 9.84 8.97
CA LYS A 6 14.68 10.98 9.71
C LYS A 6 14.06 10.51 11.02
N ASN A 7 14.24 11.33 12.07
CA ASN A 7 13.57 11.15 13.35
C ASN A 7 12.05 11.14 13.16
N ILE A 8 11.37 10.16 13.78
CA ILE A 8 9.92 9.98 13.65
C ILE A 8 9.11 11.24 13.99
N GLN A 9 9.50 12.02 15.01
CA GLN A 9 8.78 13.23 15.41
C GLN A 9 8.75 14.27 14.27
N ASN A 10 9.85 14.40 13.53
CA ASN A 10 9.93 15.32 12.40
C ASN A 10 9.10 14.82 11.22
N VAL A 11 9.13 13.50 10.95
CA VAL A 11 8.30 12.89 9.90
C VAL A 11 6.82 13.14 10.18
N LEU A 12 6.38 12.84 11.40
CA LEU A 12 4.99 13.04 11.82
C LEU A 12 4.58 14.52 11.77
N ARG A 13 5.47 15.43 12.20
CA ARG A 13 5.22 16.88 12.10
C ARG A 13 5.00 17.32 10.67
N ASN A 14 5.88 16.91 9.75
CA ASN A 14 5.77 17.27 8.33
C ASN A 14 4.47 16.75 7.70
N ILE A 15 4.04 15.54 8.07
CA ILE A 15 2.79 14.96 7.59
C ILE A 15 1.57 15.72 8.13
N VAL A 16 1.57 16.07 9.42
CA VAL A 16 0.47 16.81 10.05
C VAL A 16 0.36 18.24 9.54
N ASP A 17 1.51 18.88 9.28
CA ASP A 17 1.57 20.26 8.79
C ASP A 17 1.35 20.35 7.26
N ALA A 18 1.19 19.22 6.57
CA ALA A 18 0.94 19.18 5.13
C ALA A 18 -0.39 19.85 4.76
N THR A 19 -0.35 20.72 3.76
CA THR A 19 -1.51 21.51 3.32
C THR A 19 -2.25 20.90 2.12
N SER A 20 -1.75 19.80 1.58
CA SER A 20 -2.35 19.06 0.47
C SER A 20 -2.11 17.54 0.60
N ALA A 21 -2.97 16.74 -0.03
CA ALA A 21 -2.84 15.29 -0.02
C ALA A 21 -1.54 14.83 -0.70
N GLU A 22 -1.12 15.52 -1.77
CA GLU A 22 0.13 15.25 -2.47
C GLU A 22 1.33 15.49 -1.56
N THR A 23 1.33 16.57 -0.78
CA THR A 23 2.43 16.89 0.15
C THR A 23 2.50 15.86 1.28
N ALA A 24 1.36 15.50 1.86
CA ALA A 24 1.30 14.44 2.87
C ALA A 24 1.80 13.10 2.33
N TRP A 25 1.40 12.74 1.09
CA TRP A 25 1.88 11.55 0.40
C TRP A 25 3.38 11.56 0.14
N GLN A 26 3.96 12.68 -0.29
CA GLN A 26 5.42 12.78 -0.49
C GLN A 26 6.19 12.54 0.82
N HIS A 27 5.76 13.15 1.93
CA HIS A 27 6.40 12.93 3.23
C HIS A 27 6.27 11.48 3.72
N LEU A 28 5.11 10.87 3.52
CA LEU A 28 4.91 9.44 3.81
C LEU A 28 5.84 8.57 2.95
N LEU A 29 5.88 8.82 1.64
CA LEU A 29 6.67 8.03 0.70
C LEU A 29 8.17 8.11 1.01
N GLU A 30 8.70 9.31 1.26
CA GLU A 30 10.08 9.50 1.68
C GLU A 30 10.40 8.69 2.94
N ALA A 31 9.52 8.73 3.94
CA ALA A 31 9.73 8.02 5.20
C ALA A 31 9.72 6.49 5.04
N ILE A 32 8.90 5.97 4.12
CA ILE A 32 8.85 4.55 3.76
C ILE A 32 10.13 4.14 3.03
N GLN A 33 10.58 4.94 2.07
CA GLN A 33 11.81 4.72 1.31
C GLN A 33 13.05 4.78 2.21
N GLU A 34 13.09 5.72 3.15
CA GLU A 34 14.16 5.84 4.13
C GLU A 34 14.29 4.58 5.02
N ARG A 35 13.19 3.84 5.20
CA ARG A 35 13.10 2.60 5.99
C ARG A 35 13.20 1.33 5.15
N GLY A 36 13.61 1.46 3.88
CA GLY A 36 14.03 0.34 3.04
C GLY A 36 13.00 -0.16 2.04
N PHE A 37 11.79 0.41 2.00
CA PHE A 37 10.77 0.06 1.01
C PHE A 37 10.74 1.11 -0.12
N PRO A 38 11.36 0.84 -1.28
CA PRO A 38 11.43 1.82 -2.36
C PRO A 38 10.06 2.15 -2.97
N LEU A 39 9.11 1.21 -2.88
CA LEU A 39 7.81 1.31 -3.51
C LEU A 39 6.68 1.24 -2.47
N ALA A 40 5.71 2.15 -2.61
CA ALA A 40 4.48 2.16 -1.85
C ALA A 40 3.27 2.44 -2.75
N MET A 41 2.16 1.76 -2.47
CA MET A 41 0.85 2.01 -3.06
C MET A 41 -0.19 2.11 -1.95
N TYR A 42 -0.87 3.23 -1.87
CA TYR A 42 -2.01 3.46 -0.99
C TYR A 42 -3.30 3.37 -1.81
N ALA A 43 -4.29 2.66 -1.26
CA ALA A 43 -5.63 2.58 -1.80
C ALA A 43 -6.65 2.84 -0.69
N PHE A 44 -7.62 3.69 -0.98
CA PHE A 44 -8.71 4.04 -0.07
C PHE A 44 -10.03 4.06 -0.82
N THR A 45 -11.08 3.59 -0.17
CA THR A 45 -12.45 3.73 -0.63
C THR A 45 -13.31 4.36 0.45
N ARG A 46 -14.19 5.29 0.05
CA ARG A 46 -15.23 5.83 0.91
C ARG A 46 -16.37 4.84 1.12
N PHE A 47 -16.72 4.03 0.13
CA PHE A 47 -17.89 3.15 0.17
C PHE A 47 -17.53 1.71 -0.22
N ARG A 48 -16.87 1.00 0.69
CA ARG A 48 -16.65 -0.44 0.54
C ARG A 48 -17.98 -1.18 0.43
N THR A 49 -17.99 -2.21 -0.40
CA THR A 49 -19.12 -3.12 -0.54
C THR A 49 -18.77 -4.49 0.04
N ALA A 50 -19.76 -5.37 0.18
CA ALA A 50 -19.50 -6.76 0.57
C ALA A 50 -18.55 -7.48 -0.41
N ASN A 51 -18.43 -6.98 -1.65
CA ASN A 51 -17.65 -7.61 -2.73
C ASN A 51 -16.32 -6.92 -3.02
N GLY A 52 -15.92 -5.87 -2.26
CA GLY A 52 -14.65 -5.18 -2.51
C GLY A 52 -14.68 -3.69 -2.20
N MET A 53 -13.87 -2.94 -2.96
CA MET A 53 -13.72 -1.49 -2.73
C MET A 53 -14.97 -0.67 -3.09
N GLY A 54 -15.87 -1.14 -3.96
CA GLY A 54 -17.04 -0.37 -4.37
C GLY A 54 -16.86 0.29 -5.74
N ASP A 55 -17.46 1.48 -5.92
CA ASP A 55 -17.40 2.24 -7.17
C ASP A 55 -16.04 2.92 -7.35
N GLU A 56 -15.47 2.83 -8.56
CA GLU A 56 -14.18 3.43 -8.92
C GLU A 56 -14.14 4.95 -8.70
N GLY A 57 -15.28 5.64 -8.85
CA GLY A 57 -15.38 7.08 -8.58
C GLY A 57 -15.21 7.46 -7.11
N ASP A 58 -15.31 6.49 -6.20
CA ASP A 58 -15.19 6.68 -4.76
C ASP A 58 -13.82 6.24 -4.20
N HIS A 59 -12.90 5.85 -5.08
CA HIS A 59 -11.59 5.35 -4.72
C HIS A 59 -10.50 6.41 -4.91
N LEU A 60 -9.56 6.47 -3.95
CA LEU A 60 -8.31 7.20 -4.06
C LEU A 60 -7.16 6.20 -4.12
N VAL A 61 -6.32 6.30 -5.14
CA VAL A 61 -5.08 5.52 -5.26
C VAL A 61 -3.90 6.47 -5.39
N MET A 62 -2.90 6.31 -4.52
CA MET A 62 -1.62 7.03 -4.60
C MET A 62 -0.49 6.01 -4.67
N SER A 63 0.43 6.16 -5.62
CA SER A 63 1.47 5.15 -5.83
C SER A 63 2.70 5.73 -6.50
N ASN A 64 3.87 5.14 -6.21
CA ASN A 64 5.10 5.33 -6.98
C ASN A 64 5.55 4.04 -7.69
N TYR A 65 4.68 3.03 -7.79
CA TYR A 65 4.97 1.80 -8.53
C TYR A 65 5.17 2.12 -10.02
N PRO A 66 5.92 1.28 -10.77
CA PRO A 66 6.11 1.48 -12.20
C PRO A 66 4.79 1.67 -12.95
N THR A 67 4.72 2.65 -13.85
CA THR A 67 3.49 2.97 -14.61
C THR A 67 2.91 1.76 -15.33
N ALA A 68 3.76 0.90 -15.91
CA ALA A 68 3.32 -0.32 -16.59
C ALA A 68 2.58 -1.28 -15.64
N PHE A 69 3.09 -1.42 -14.41
CA PHE A 69 2.43 -2.24 -13.39
C PHE A 69 1.08 -1.64 -12.98
N ILE A 70 1.03 -0.34 -12.66
CA ILE A 70 -0.22 0.32 -12.24
C ILE A 70 -1.28 0.26 -13.34
N LYS A 71 -0.89 0.48 -14.60
CA LYS A 71 -1.80 0.38 -15.73
C LYS A 71 -2.44 -1.02 -15.81
N GLY A 72 -1.63 -2.08 -15.75
CA GLY A 72 -2.17 -3.45 -15.81
C GLY A 72 -2.91 -3.90 -14.54
N PHE A 73 -2.48 -3.45 -13.36
CA PHE A 73 -3.02 -3.89 -12.08
C PHE A 73 -4.30 -3.15 -11.68
N VAL A 74 -4.34 -1.83 -11.92
CA VAL A 74 -5.43 -0.95 -11.48
C VAL A 74 -6.37 -0.60 -12.63
N LEU A 75 -5.83 -0.14 -13.76
CA LEU A 75 -6.64 0.54 -14.80
C LEU A 75 -7.22 -0.43 -15.84
N ASP A 76 -6.43 -1.36 -16.37
CA ASP A 76 -6.82 -2.14 -17.55
C ASP A 76 -7.65 -3.38 -17.21
N GLN A 77 -7.24 -4.10 -16.17
CA GLN A 77 -7.77 -5.42 -15.82
C GLN A 77 -8.27 -5.51 -14.39
N GLU A 78 -8.18 -4.41 -13.64
CA GLU A 78 -8.67 -4.28 -12.27
C GLU A 78 -8.29 -5.45 -11.35
N ARG A 79 -7.07 -5.96 -11.54
CA ARG A 79 -6.54 -7.14 -10.84
C ARG A 79 -6.61 -6.98 -9.32
N TYR A 80 -6.55 -5.74 -8.83
CA TYR A 80 -6.74 -5.41 -7.42
C TYR A 80 -8.06 -5.94 -6.81
N LYS A 81 -9.14 -6.08 -7.59
CA LYS A 81 -10.44 -6.59 -7.11
C LYS A 81 -10.34 -8.06 -6.67
N VAL A 82 -9.43 -8.82 -7.29
CA VAL A 82 -9.27 -10.26 -7.06
C VAL A 82 -7.91 -10.63 -6.45
N ALA A 83 -6.98 -9.66 -6.34
CA ALA A 83 -5.65 -9.86 -5.80
C ALA A 83 -5.69 -10.35 -4.34
N PRO A 84 -4.98 -11.45 -4.00
CA PRO A 84 -5.02 -12.04 -2.66
C PRO A 84 -4.72 -11.05 -1.53
N MET A 85 -3.70 -10.21 -1.71
CA MET A 85 -3.30 -9.25 -0.67
C MET A 85 -4.24 -8.06 -0.56
N ALA A 86 -4.87 -7.64 -1.67
CA ALA A 86 -5.88 -6.59 -1.64
C ALA A 86 -7.13 -7.08 -0.88
N LYS A 87 -7.59 -8.31 -1.16
CA LYS A 87 -8.67 -8.96 -0.39
C LYS A 87 -8.32 -9.07 1.09
N TRP A 88 -7.11 -9.54 1.41
CA TRP A 88 -6.65 -9.60 2.80
C TRP A 88 -6.75 -8.24 3.50
N ALA A 89 -6.27 -7.17 2.85
CA ALA A 89 -6.31 -5.82 3.42
C ALA A 89 -7.73 -5.33 3.69
N LEU A 90 -8.71 -5.69 2.84
CA LEU A 90 -10.12 -5.32 3.00
C LEU A 90 -10.77 -5.97 4.23
N GLU A 91 -10.37 -7.20 4.54
CA GLU A 91 -10.98 -8.03 5.58
C GLU A 91 -10.23 -7.95 6.92
N ASN A 92 -8.97 -7.51 6.91
CA ASN A 92 -8.09 -7.54 8.07
C ASN A 92 -7.55 -6.15 8.43
N ASN A 93 -7.02 -6.03 9.64
CA ASN A 93 -6.28 -4.86 10.10
C ASN A 93 -4.88 -5.29 10.56
N GLY A 94 -3.90 -4.40 10.43
CA GLY A 94 -2.50 -4.68 10.74
C GLY A 94 -1.70 -4.97 9.48
N VAL A 95 -0.64 -5.76 9.60
CA VAL A 95 0.32 -6.03 8.53
C VAL A 95 0.33 -7.52 8.16
N ARG A 96 0.59 -7.81 6.89
CA ARG A 96 0.79 -9.17 6.38
C ARG A 96 1.90 -9.22 5.35
N SER A 97 2.82 -10.16 5.57
CA SER A 97 3.84 -10.52 4.60
C SER A 97 3.26 -11.14 3.34
N TRP A 98 3.84 -10.82 2.18
CA TRP A 98 3.48 -11.46 0.91
C TRP A 98 3.93 -12.92 0.84
N ARG A 99 4.67 -13.43 1.83
CA ARG A 99 4.90 -14.87 2.04
C ARG A 99 3.59 -15.68 2.06
N LEU A 100 2.49 -15.05 2.49
CA LEU A 100 1.15 -15.63 2.40
C LEU A 100 0.83 -16.16 0.99
N ILE A 101 1.28 -15.48 -0.07
CA ILE A 101 1.02 -15.85 -1.46
C ILE A 101 1.64 -17.21 -1.79
N SER A 102 2.92 -17.42 -1.46
CA SER A 102 3.59 -18.69 -1.76
C SER A 102 3.08 -19.83 -0.88
N GLU A 103 2.81 -19.56 0.40
CA GLU A 103 2.25 -20.54 1.34
C GLU A 103 0.87 -21.05 0.91
N ASN A 104 0.05 -20.18 0.32
CA ASN A 104 -1.34 -20.50 -0.03
C ASN A 104 -1.57 -20.64 -1.55
N TYR A 105 -0.52 -20.61 -2.37
CA TYR A 105 -0.64 -20.64 -3.83
C TYR A 105 -1.45 -21.85 -4.33
N HIS A 106 -1.32 -22.98 -3.65
CA HIS A 106 -2.04 -24.22 -3.97
C HIS A 106 -3.57 -24.12 -3.74
N THR A 107 -4.04 -23.19 -2.92
CA THR A 107 -5.47 -22.96 -2.64
C THR A 107 -6.10 -21.93 -3.58
N PHE A 108 -5.31 -21.25 -4.41
CA PHE A 108 -5.80 -20.18 -5.28
C PHE A 108 -6.51 -20.73 -6.53
N ASP A 109 -7.58 -20.05 -6.91
CA ASP A 109 -8.25 -20.27 -8.19
C ASP A 109 -7.40 -19.75 -9.36
N ASP A 110 -7.83 -20.02 -10.60
CA ASP A 110 -7.07 -19.64 -11.79
C ASP A 110 -6.94 -18.12 -11.94
N VAL A 111 -7.96 -17.35 -11.54
CA VAL A 111 -7.95 -15.88 -11.61
C VAL A 111 -6.92 -15.30 -10.62
N GLN A 112 -6.87 -15.82 -9.41
CA GLN A 112 -5.87 -15.44 -8.41
C GLN A 112 -4.46 -15.81 -8.88
N LYS A 113 -4.28 -17.00 -9.47
CA LYS A 113 -2.98 -17.42 -10.02
C LYS A 113 -2.52 -16.54 -11.17
N GLU A 114 -3.44 -16.05 -12.01
CA GLU A 114 -3.11 -15.06 -13.05
C GLU A 114 -2.62 -13.74 -12.46
N VAL A 115 -3.18 -13.27 -11.34
CA VAL A 115 -2.67 -12.08 -10.64
C VAL A 115 -1.25 -12.33 -10.12
N VAL A 116 -0.99 -13.50 -9.52
CA VAL A 116 0.37 -13.85 -9.08
C VAL A 116 1.34 -13.89 -10.26
N ALA A 117 0.93 -14.48 -11.39
CA ALA A 117 1.76 -14.52 -12.60
C ALA A 117 2.04 -13.11 -13.15
N PHE A 118 1.03 -12.23 -13.16
CA PHE A 118 1.20 -10.83 -13.56
C PHE A 118 2.19 -10.09 -12.64
N ASN A 119 2.06 -10.26 -11.32
CA ASN A 119 2.97 -9.65 -10.35
C ASN A 119 4.40 -10.16 -10.55
N LEU A 120 4.58 -11.47 -10.79
CA LEU A 120 5.87 -12.09 -11.08
C LEU A 120 6.51 -11.52 -12.34
N GLN A 121 5.74 -11.35 -13.43
CA GLN A 121 6.23 -10.77 -14.68
C GLN A 121 6.75 -9.34 -14.51
N HIS A 122 6.23 -8.61 -13.52
CA HIS A 122 6.67 -7.25 -13.18
C HIS A 122 7.67 -7.21 -12.02
N GLY A 123 8.10 -8.37 -11.52
CA GLY A 123 9.05 -8.47 -10.41
C GLY A 123 8.51 -8.02 -9.06
N MET A 124 7.18 -7.95 -8.89
CA MET A 124 6.52 -7.49 -7.66
C MET A 124 6.22 -8.66 -6.73
N MET A 125 7.27 -9.26 -6.18
CA MET A 125 7.19 -10.54 -5.44
C MET A 125 7.49 -10.44 -3.95
N ALA A 126 8.28 -9.45 -3.52
CA ALA A 126 8.64 -9.25 -2.13
C ALA A 126 8.04 -7.96 -1.56
N GLY A 127 7.36 -8.07 -0.43
CA GLY A 127 6.68 -6.93 0.17
C GLY A 127 5.73 -7.28 1.30
N LEU A 128 4.96 -6.28 1.69
CA LEU A 128 4.01 -6.32 2.78
C LEU A 128 2.72 -5.62 2.36
N THR A 129 1.62 -6.03 2.97
CA THR A 129 0.36 -5.31 2.87
C THR A 129 -0.13 -4.93 4.24
N LEU A 130 -0.50 -3.66 4.40
CA LEU A 130 -1.12 -3.10 5.57
C LEU A 130 -2.61 -2.91 5.30
N GLY A 131 -3.45 -3.36 6.23
CA GLY A 131 -4.87 -3.07 6.29
C GLY A 131 -5.16 -2.13 7.45
N PHE A 132 -5.90 -1.05 7.21
CA PHE A 132 -6.16 -0.05 8.24
C PHE A 132 -7.56 -0.23 8.83
N ARG A 133 -7.67 0.02 10.13
CA ARG A 133 -8.97 0.07 10.80
C ARG A 133 -9.72 1.30 10.28
N PRO A 134 -10.94 1.13 9.73
CA PRO A 134 -11.65 2.27 9.19
C PRO A 134 -12.24 3.14 10.30
N SER A 135 -12.35 4.44 10.05
CA SER A 135 -12.99 5.38 10.98
C SER A 135 -14.52 5.23 10.96
N ARG A 136 -15.07 4.88 9.79
CA ARG A 136 -16.49 4.58 9.57
C ARG A 136 -16.66 3.20 8.94
N SER A 137 -17.78 2.54 9.20
CA SER A 137 -18.03 1.16 8.74
C SER A 137 -18.01 0.96 7.22
N HIS A 138 -18.26 2.02 6.45
CA HIS A 138 -18.25 2.03 4.98
C HIS A 138 -16.88 2.36 4.38
N GLU A 139 -15.93 2.86 5.16
CA GLU A 139 -14.60 3.20 4.66
C GLU A 139 -13.68 1.98 4.71
N LYS A 140 -12.66 1.96 3.84
CA LYS A 140 -11.52 1.06 4.02
C LYS A 140 -10.27 1.62 3.34
N ALA A 141 -9.14 1.43 4.00
CA ALA A 141 -7.82 1.73 3.46
C ALA A 141 -6.93 0.49 3.51
N GLY A 142 -6.04 0.39 2.51
CA GLY A 142 -4.95 -0.56 2.46
C GLY A 142 -3.71 0.07 1.85
N MET A 143 -2.53 -0.49 2.16
CA MET A 143 -1.27 -0.03 1.63
C MET A 143 -0.37 -1.21 1.32
N GLY A 144 0.26 -1.21 0.14
CA GLY A 144 1.28 -2.17 -0.24
C GLY A 144 2.66 -1.54 -0.18
N PHE A 145 3.57 -2.14 0.56
CA PHE A 145 5.01 -1.85 0.48
C PHE A 145 5.68 -2.94 -0.33
N ALA A 146 6.54 -2.56 -1.27
CA ALA A 146 7.29 -3.53 -2.07
C ALA A 146 8.76 -3.18 -2.09
N LEU A 147 9.57 -4.24 -2.19
CA LEU A 147 10.94 -4.10 -2.65
C LEU A 147 10.96 -3.71 -4.14
N ALA A 148 12.16 -3.40 -4.64
CA ALA A 148 12.32 -3.05 -6.04
C ALA A 148 11.90 -4.22 -6.95
N PRO A 149 11.43 -3.96 -8.18
CA PRO A 149 11.12 -5.03 -9.12
C PRO A 149 12.28 -6.01 -9.27
N PHE A 150 11.96 -7.30 -9.26
CA PHE A 150 12.90 -8.42 -9.38
C PHE A 150 13.82 -8.62 -8.17
N ASP A 151 13.55 -7.93 -7.06
CA ASP A 151 14.04 -8.27 -5.73
C ASP A 151 13.04 -9.28 -5.13
N ASP A 152 13.33 -10.57 -5.25
CA ASP A 152 12.48 -11.68 -4.82
C ASP A 152 12.74 -12.11 -3.36
N ASP A 153 13.51 -11.31 -2.62
CA ASP A 153 13.88 -11.58 -1.25
C ASP A 153 12.80 -11.12 -0.25
N GLN A 154 11.80 -11.98 -0.05
CA GLN A 154 10.78 -11.76 0.97
C GLN A 154 11.35 -11.80 2.40
N ASP A 155 12.44 -12.53 2.66
CA ASP A 155 13.08 -12.57 3.98
C ASP A 155 13.64 -11.18 4.34
N LYS A 156 14.22 -10.48 3.36
CA LYS A 156 14.64 -9.07 3.50
C LYS A 156 13.48 -8.13 3.81
N ALA A 157 12.34 -8.27 3.11
CA ALA A 157 11.17 -7.45 3.39
C ALA A 157 10.63 -7.69 4.82
N ASP A 158 10.60 -8.95 5.26
CA ASP A 158 10.17 -9.31 6.61
C ASP A 158 11.16 -8.79 7.67
N ALA A 159 12.47 -8.85 7.42
CA ALA A 159 13.50 -8.30 8.32
C ALA A 159 13.46 -6.76 8.42
N LEU A 160 13.21 -6.07 7.30
CA LEU A 160 12.97 -4.61 7.31
C LEU A 160 11.76 -4.24 8.17
N TRP A 161 10.70 -5.05 8.09
CA TRP A 161 9.54 -4.87 8.95
C TRP A 161 9.84 -5.10 10.42
N GLU A 162 10.61 -6.14 10.77
CA GLU A 162 11.02 -6.37 12.15
C GLU A 162 11.83 -5.17 12.71
N ALA A 163 12.68 -4.56 11.88
CA ALA A 163 13.49 -3.43 12.28
C ALA A 163 12.74 -2.08 12.37
N HIS A 164 11.75 -1.86 11.49
CA HIS A 164 11.15 -0.53 11.28
C HIS A 164 9.61 -0.51 11.29
N GLY A 165 8.97 -1.64 11.56
CA GLY A 165 7.53 -1.82 11.43
C GLY A 165 6.71 -0.92 12.35
N ASP A 166 7.13 -0.75 13.60
CA ASP A 166 6.42 0.12 14.55
C ASP A 166 6.40 1.58 14.08
N ASP A 167 7.53 2.08 13.59
CA ASP A 167 7.64 3.40 12.98
C ASP A 167 6.77 3.51 11.73
N LEU A 168 6.86 2.55 10.82
CA LEU A 168 6.11 2.53 9.56
C LEU A 168 4.60 2.51 9.82
N SER A 169 4.14 1.69 10.75
CA SER A 169 2.74 1.64 11.18
C SER A 169 2.27 3.01 11.67
N MET A 170 3.00 3.62 12.61
CA MET A 170 2.62 4.92 13.17
C MET A 170 2.59 6.03 12.10
N ILE A 171 3.62 6.07 11.26
CA ILE A 171 3.73 7.05 10.17
C ILE A 171 2.57 6.86 9.18
N SER A 172 2.28 5.64 8.77
CA SER A 172 1.18 5.33 7.85
C SER A 172 -0.19 5.70 8.44
N GLU A 173 -0.45 5.40 9.71
CA GLU A 173 -1.70 5.74 10.38
C GLU A 173 -1.92 7.27 10.43
N VAL A 174 -0.90 8.03 10.83
CA VAL A 174 -0.96 9.49 10.86
C VAL A 174 -1.11 10.08 9.45
N ALA A 175 -0.39 9.54 8.46
CA ALA A 175 -0.50 9.98 7.08
C ALA A 175 -1.88 9.76 6.49
N ILE A 176 -2.51 8.61 6.75
CA ILE A 176 -3.87 8.34 6.28
C ILE A 176 -4.86 9.32 6.89
N CYS A 177 -4.72 9.63 8.18
CA CYS A 177 -5.50 10.70 8.79
C CYS A 177 -5.29 12.02 8.05
N ALA A 178 -4.04 12.45 7.81
CA ALA A 178 -3.77 13.69 7.07
C ALA A 178 -4.41 13.67 5.66
N LEU A 179 -4.22 12.59 4.90
CA LEU A 179 -4.80 12.40 3.56
C LEU A 179 -6.33 12.50 3.54
N CYS A 180 -7.02 11.98 4.57
CA CYS A 180 -8.47 12.08 4.68
C CYS A 180 -8.95 13.50 5.05
N HIS A 181 -8.13 14.33 5.69
CA HIS A 181 -8.48 15.69 6.12
C HIS A 181 -7.99 16.78 5.15
N CYS A 182 -7.01 16.49 4.28
CA CYS A 182 -6.59 17.42 3.25
C CYS A 182 -7.75 17.68 2.27
N PRO A 183 -7.98 18.94 1.87
CA PRO A 183 -8.96 19.25 0.84
C PRO A 183 -8.58 18.50 -0.44
N PHE A 184 -9.55 17.79 -1.04
CA PHE A 184 -9.38 17.25 -2.38
C PHE A 184 -9.10 18.43 -3.33
N PRO A 185 -8.20 18.27 -4.33
CA PRO A 185 -8.04 19.28 -5.36
C PRO A 185 -9.41 19.61 -5.93
N ALA A 186 -9.83 20.87 -5.79
CA ALA A 186 -10.93 21.38 -6.59
C ALA A 186 -10.46 21.29 -8.04
N GLU A 187 -11.17 20.50 -8.84
CA GLU A 187 -10.91 20.32 -10.27
C GLU A 187 -10.59 21.66 -10.94
N CYS A 188 -9.54 21.67 -11.76
CA CYS A 188 -9.27 22.73 -12.74
C CYS A 188 -9.76 22.27 -14.11
#